data_AF-A0A975Z9L9-F1
#
_entry.id   AF-A0A975Z9L9-F1
#
_cell.length_a   1.000
_cell.length_b   1.000
_cell.length_c   1.000
_cell.angle_alpha   90.00
_cell.angle_beta   90.00
_cell.angle_gamma   90.00
#
_symmetry.space_group_name_H-M   'P 1'
#
loop_
_entity.id
_entity.type
_entity.pdbx_description
1 polymer ?
#
loop_
_entity_poly.entity_id
_entity_poly.type
_entity_poly.pdbx_seq_one_letter_code
_entity_poly.pdbx_strand_id
1 'polypeptide(L)'
;MTSLVESQSGRSRVVAGVAVAYLALAGAVLWLWLARTGVDTSPLIVAVCFAPAVLGAALAFTSTEDQTQYIARVLACVSFTPILLLFWGTSLDPDVAMPERAVWPFAVAAAIGHAAAFVGLIFWGGSFATLVPAAPNISPSQAQELRARLLALGRTGAPLDVSGEVGSVVVAALRLATGEERGHRVILNLHPARRVVRVQEKLTASGARPQDADEASMRGPGDDSFDPTRPTASRVSGKTAQTRMIDPQRLAAIPLRMFGEAVELPHDFASSLAPDDTVTLLCAVVTRSGWHWQPVFFGSGGG
;
A
#
# COMPACT_ATOMS: atom_id res chain seq x y z
N MET A 1 -16.09 17.15 -1.45
CA MET A 1 -15.57 16.28 -2.54
C MET A 1 -14.18 16.70 -2.97
N THR A 2 -13.94 17.98 -3.25
CA THR A 2 -12.60 18.56 -3.45
C THR A 2 -11.61 18.14 -2.35
N SER A 3 -12.07 18.13 -1.09
CA SER A 3 -11.23 17.82 0.07
C SER A 3 -10.60 16.42 0.11
N LEU A 4 -11.23 15.37 -0.43
CA LEU A 4 -10.69 13.99 -0.41
C LEU A 4 -9.66 13.76 -1.51
N VAL A 5 -9.94 14.28 -2.71
CA VAL A 5 -9.01 14.25 -3.85
C VAL A 5 -7.79 15.15 -3.58
N GLU A 6 -8.02 16.35 -3.03
CA GLU A 6 -6.95 17.24 -2.57
C GLU A 6 -6.13 16.62 -1.45
N SER A 7 -6.77 15.91 -0.51
CA SER A 7 -6.05 15.21 0.56
C SER A 7 -5.15 14.11 0.01
N GLN A 8 -5.60 13.32 -0.96
CA GLN A 8 -4.77 12.29 -1.59
C GLN A 8 -3.64 12.87 -2.45
N SER A 9 -3.90 13.94 -3.22
CA SER A 9 -2.86 14.67 -3.96
C SER A 9 -1.82 15.30 -3.02
N GLY A 10 -2.24 15.81 -1.86
CA GLY A 10 -1.32 16.29 -0.83
C GLY A 10 -0.45 15.18 -0.27
N ARG A 11 -1.00 13.98 -0.05
CA ARG A 11 -0.26 12.83 0.48
C ARG A 11 0.75 12.27 -0.51
N SER A 12 0.39 12.16 -1.79
CA SER A 12 1.34 11.71 -2.82
C SER A 12 2.54 12.64 -2.91
N ARG A 13 2.32 13.96 -2.80
CA ARG A 13 3.41 14.96 -2.72
C ARG A 13 4.28 14.79 -1.47
N VAL A 14 3.72 14.45 -0.32
CA VAL A 14 4.49 14.16 0.90
C VAL A 14 5.38 12.92 0.69
N VAL A 15 4.85 11.85 0.10
CA VAL A 15 5.63 10.65 -0.24
C VAL A 15 6.79 11.01 -1.18
N ALA A 16 6.50 11.81 -2.21
CA ALA A 16 7.52 12.31 -3.13
C ALA A 16 8.59 13.16 -2.43
N GLY A 17 8.18 14.09 -1.56
CA GLY A 17 9.11 14.94 -0.80
C GLY A 17 10.04 14.12 0.09
N VAL A 18 9.52 13.10 0.78
CA VAL A 18 10.33 12.19 1.60
C VAL A 18 11.29 11.36 0.72
N ALA A 19 10.84 10.88 -0.44
CA ALA A 19 11.69 10.17 -1.39
C ALA A 19 12.85 11.06 -1.90
N VAL A 20 12.57 12.32 -2.27
CA VAL A 20 13.60 13.28 -2.70
C VAL A 20 14.58 13.59 -1.58
N ALA A 21 14.09 13.81 -0.36
CA ALA A 21 14.94 14.05 0.81
C ALA A 21 15.86 12.85 1.10
N TYR A 22 15.34 11.63 0.97
CA TYR A 22 16.11 10.40 1.09
C TYR A 22 17.22 10.31 0.03
N LEU A 23 16.90 10.57 -1.24
CA LEU A 23 17.87 10.55 -2.33
C LEU A 23 18.97 11.60 -2.14
N ALA A 24 18.61 12.80 -1.67
CA ALA A 24 19.57 13.85 -1.34
C ALA A 24 20.48 13.43 -0.17
N LEU A 25 19.94 12.76 0.85
CA LEU A 25 20.72 12.24 1.96
C LEU A 25 21.69 11.14 1.50
N ALA A 26 21.25 10.21 0.66
CA ALA A 26 22.11 9.17 0.10
C ALA A 26 23.27 9.77 -0.71
N GLY A 27 22.96 10.77 -1.55
CA GLY A 27 23.96 11.56 -2.29
C GLY A 27 24.95 12.27 -1.37
N ALA A 28 24.47 12.93 -0.33
CA ALA A 28 25.31 13.64 0.64
C ALA A 28 26.23 12.69 1.42
N VAL A 29 25.72 11.53 1.85
CA VAL A 29 26.52 10.51 2.55
C VAL A 29 27.65 10.01 1.66
N LEU A 30 27.36 9.70 0.39
CA LEU A 30 28.40 9.27 -0.55
C LEU A 30 29.40 10.39 -0.85
N TRP A 31 28.93 11.60 -1.10
CA TRP A 31 29.81 12.75 -1.36
C TRP A 31 30.77 13.01 -0.20
N LEU A 32 30.27 12.98 1.05
CA LEU A 32 31.10 13.13 2.25
C LEU A 32 32.11 11.98 2.41
N TRP A 33 31.75 10.76 2.02
CA TRP A 33 32.66 9.63 2.01
C TRP A 33 33.75 9.78 0.94
N LEU A 34 33.40 10.18 -0.29
CA LEU A 34 34.34 10.48 -1.37
C LEU A 34 35.32 11.60 -0.98
N ALA A 35 34.81 12.69 -0.42
CA ALA A 35 35.63 13.80 0.07
C ALA A 35 36.63 13.37 1.16
N ARG A 36 36.22 12.46 2.05
CA ARG A 36 37.10 11.91 3.10
C ARG A 36 38.13 10.91 2.59
N THR A 37 37.88 10.30 1.43
CA THR A 37 38.77 9.31 0.82
C THR A 37 39.74 9.94 -0.18
N GLY A 38 39.79 11.28 -0.26
CA GLY A 38 40.73 12.02 -1.09
C GLY A 38 40.29 12.21 -2.54
N VAL A 39 39.07 11.77 -2.89
CA VAL A 39 38.52 12.00 -4.23
C VAL A 39 38.23 13.49 -4.41
N ASP A 40 38.66 14.05 -5.55
CA ASP A 40 38.44 15.45 -5.89
C ASP A 40 36.94 15.81 -5.84
N THR A 41 36.58 16.80 -5.02
CA THR A 41 35.19 17.25 -4.85
C THR A 41 34.82 18.30 -5.88
N SER A 42 35.14 18.04 -7.15
CA SER A 42 34.79 18.93 -8.26
C SER A 42 33.27 19.12 -8.36
N PRO A 43 32.79 20.24 -8.96
CA PRO A 43 31.36 20.46 -9.17
C PRO A 43 30.65 19.32 -9.89
N LEU A 44 31.36 18.58 -10.75
CA LEU A 44 30.84 17.42 -11.45
C LEU A 44 30.54 16.26 -10.49
N ILE A 45 31.44 15.95 -9.56
CA ILE A 45 31.23 14.89 -8.55
C ILE A 45 30.04 15.21 -7.66
N VAL A 46 29.93 16.47 -7.24
CA VAL A 46 28.76 16.96 -6.49
C VAL A 46 27.48 16.78 -7.32
N ALA A 47 27.49 17.20 -8.58
CA ALA A 47 26.34 17.05 -9.47
C ALA A 47 25.92 15.58 -9.63
N VAL A 48 26.86 14.65 -9.80
CA VAL A 48 26.56 13.21 -9.90
C VAL A 48 25.97 12.67 -8.60
N CYS A 49 26.53 13.05 -7.44
CA CYS A 49 26.02 12.63 -6.13
C CYS A 49 24.57 13.07 -5.88
N PHE A 50 24.18 14.26 -6.37
CA PHE A 50 22.82 14.79 -6.20
C PHE A 50 21.89 14.56 -7.40
N ALA A 51 22.38 14.00 -8.51
CA ALA A 51 21.57 13.69 -9.69
C ALA A 51 20.35 12.81 -9.39
N PRO A 52 20.44 11.77 -8.53
CA PRO A 52 19.27 11.02 -8.09
C PRO A 52 18.17 11.88 -7.46
N ALA A 53 18.53 12.84 -6.61
CA ALA A 53 17.57 13.72 -5.95
C ALA A 53 16.88 14.66 -6.95
N VAL A 54 17.65 15.17 -7.93
CA VAL A 54 17.10 15.99 -9.02
C VAL A 54 16.15 15.17 -9.89
N LEU A 55 16.52 13.94 -10.24
CA LEU A 55 15.65 13.03 -10.98
C LEU A 55 14.37 12.71 -10.19
N GLY A 56 14.50 12.40 -8.90
CA GLY A 56 13.37 12.15 -8.01
C GLY A 56 12.44 13.36 -7.92
N ALA A 57 12.99 14.57 -7.85
CA ALA A 57 12.21 15.80 -7.86
C ALA A 57 11.49 15.99 -9.20
N ALA A 58 12.19 15.81 -10.33
CA ALA A 58 11.59 15.91 -11.66
C ALA A 58 10.41 14.93 -11.82
N LEU A 59 10.57 13.67 -11.37
CA LEU A 59 9.51 12.66 -11.38
C LEU A 59 8.36 13.01 -10.42
N ALA A 60 8.67 13.55 -9.24
CA ALA A 60 7.69 13.96 -8.24
C ALA A 60 6.75 15.07 -8.71
N PHE A 61 7.18 15.91 -9.66
CA PHE A 61 6.38 17.01 -10.22
C PHE A 61 5.76 16.69 -11.59
N THR A 62 5.79 15.43 -12.04
CA THR A 62 5.08 14.98 -13.25
C THR A 62 3.60 14.71 -12.98
N SER A 63 2.80 14.55 -14.04
CA SER A 63 1.35 14.31 -13.94
C SER A 63 1.02 13.17 -12.97
N THR A 64 0.08 13.44 -12.06
CA THR A 64 -0.45 12.48 -11.08
C THR A 64 -1.79 11.88 -11.52
N GLU A 65 -2.13 11.97 -12.80
CA GLU A 65 -3.40 11.43 -13.34
C GLU A 65 -3.56 9.93 -13.04
N ASP A 66 -2.46 9.18 -13.11
CA ASP A 66 -2.37 7.81 -12.60
C ASP A 66 -1.45 7.76 -11.37
N GLN A 67 -2.07 7.73 -10.18
CA GLN A 67 -1.36 7.64 -8.91
C GLN A 67 -0.53 6.35 -8.76
N THR A 68 -0.96 5.26 -9.39
CA THR A 68 -0.24 3.98 -9.32
C THR A 68 1.06 4.08 -10.08
N GLN A 69 1.02 4.59 -11.32
CA GLN A 69 2.23 4.85 -12.11
C GLN A 69 3.13 5.89 -11.45
N TYR A 70 2.54 6.93 -10.85
CA TYR A 70 3.29 7.96 -10.13
C TYR A 70 4.10 7.35 -8.97
N ILE A 71 3.45 6.58 -8.09
CA ILE A 71 4.12 5.93 -6.95
C ILE A 71 5.16 4.92 -7.44
N ALA A 72 4.87 4.16 -8.49
CA ALA A 72 5.80 3.20 -9.07
C ALA A 72 7.09 3.87 -9.58
N ARG A 73 6.98 5.03 -10.27
CA ARG A 73 8.15 5.80 -10.74
C ARG A 73 9.00 6.31 -9.59
N VAL A 74 8.36 6.86 -8.55
CA VAL A 74 9.06 7.35 -7.35
C VAL A 74 9.77 6.19 -6.64
N LEU A 75 9.09 5.06 -6.45
CA LEU A 75 9.69 3.87 -5.85
C LEU A 75 10.85 3.34 -6.68
N ALA A 76 10.70 3.21 -8.00
CA ALA A 76 11.79 2.76 -8.88
C ALA A 76 13.02 3.67 -8.76
N CYS A 77 12.83 4.99 -8.72
CA CYS A 77 13.92 5.94 -8.51
C CYS A 77 14.63 5.71 -7.17
N VAL A 78 13.87 5.57 -6.09
CA VAL A 78 14.38 5.29 -4.73
C VAL A 78 15.11 3.94 -4.67
N SER A 79 14.64 2.91 -5.37
CA SER A 79 15.24 1.56 -5.38
C SER A 79 16.60 1.53 -6.07
N PHE A 80 16.69 2.08 -7.29
CA PHE A 80 17.84 1.82 -8.16
C PHE A 80 18.94 2.86 -8.00
N THR A 81 18.59 4.13 -7.87
CA THR A 81 19.57 5.21 -8.01
C THR A 81 20.62 5.25 -6.89
N PRO A 82 20.33 4.94 -5.60
CA PRO A 82 21.37 4.91 -4.58
C PRO A 82 22.36 3.75 -4.78
N ILE A 83 21.88 2.61 -5.30
CA ILE A 83 22.74 1.45 -5.60
C ILE A 83 23.67 1.77 -6.77
N LEU A 84 23.14 2.32 -7.87
CA LEU A 84 23.94 2.76 -9.01
C LEU A 84 24.98 3.80 -8.61
N LEU A 85 24.57 4.74 -7.76
CA LEU A 85 25.44 5.78 -7.25
C LEU A 85 26.54 5.19 -6.36
N LEU A 86 26.22 4.21 -5.50
CA LEU A 86 27.20 3.49 -4.69
C LEU A 86 28.20 2.73 -5.57
N PHE A 87 27.73 2.00 -6.59
CA PHE A 87 28.59 1.30 -7.55
C PHE A 87 29.57 2.24 -8.23
N TRP A 88 29.07 3.37 -8.74
CA TRP A 88 29.89 4.40 -9.34
C TRP A 88 30.92 4.95 -8.35
N GLY A 89 30.50 5.32 -7.13
CA GLY A 89 31.41 5.86 -6.11
C GLY A 89 32.51 4.88 -5.71
N THR A 90 32.21 3.58 -5.63
CA THR A 90 33.20 2.53 -5.33
C THR A 90 34.13 2.19 -6.50
N SER A 91 33.81 2.62 -7.72
CA SER A 91 34.68 2.45 -8.89
C SER A 91 35.71 3.57 -9.07
N LEU A 92 35.60 4.65 -8.29
CA LEU A 92 36.59 5.71 -8.28
C LEU A 92 37.82 5.24 -7.51
N ASP A 93 39.00 5.37 -8.10
CA ASP A 93 40.26 5.05 -7.42
C ASP A 93 40.51 6.08 -6.29
N PRO A 94 40.45 5.69 -5.01
CA PRO A 94 40.83 6.60 -3.93
C PRO A 94 42.33 6.84 -3.96
N ASP A 95 42.77 8.01 -3.47
CA ASP A 95 44.20 8.30 -3.35
C ASP A 95 44.91 7.21 -2.52
N VAL A 96 46.12 6.86 -2.96
CA VAL A 96 46.95 5.68 -2.58
C VAL A 96 47.17 5.48 -1.06
N ALA A 97 46.72 6.42 -0.22
CA ALA A 97 46.86 6.40 1.24
C ALA A 97 45.73 5.66 1.99
N MET A 98 44.63 5.28 1.35
CA MET A 98 43.58 4.47 1.98
C MET A 98 43.91 2.98 1.86
N PRO A 99 44.01 2.22 2.97
CA PRO A 99 44.06 0.76 2.85
C PRO A 99 42.74 0.28 2.22
N GLU A 100 42.82 -0.56 1.18
CA GLU A 100 41.67 -1.20 0.48
C GLU A 100 40.59 -1.75 1.44
N ARG A 101 40.99 -2.04 2.68
CA ARG A 101 40.14 -2.49 3.79
C ARG A 101 39.04 -1.50 4.22
N ALA A 102 39.07 -0.22 3.84
CA ALA A 102 38.08 0.77 4.28
C ALA A 102 36.88 0.98 3.32
N VAL A 103 36.99 0.56 2.06
CA VAL A 103 35.92 0.74 1.05
C VAL A 103 34.78 -0.25 1.27
N TRP A 104 35.10 -1.53 1.46
CA TRP A 104 34.11 -2.60 1.63
C TRP A 104 33.20 -2.44 2.86
N PRO A 105 33.70 -2.08 4.05
CA PRO A 105 32.84 -1.84 5.21
C PRO A 105 31.83 -0.70 4.97
N PHE A 106 32.24 0.37 4.30
CA PHE A 106 31.33 1.47 3.95
C PHE A 106 30.28 1.00 2.94
N ALA A 107 30.69 0.34 1.85
CA ALA A 107 29.77 -0.13 0.82
C ALA A 107 28.73 -1.11 1.38
N VAL A 108 29.16 -2.06 2.21
CA VAL A 108 28.25 -3.00 2.89
C VAL A 108 27.30 -2.26 3.84
N ALA A 109 27.81 -1.35 4.67
CA ALA A 109 26.97 -0.59 5.59
C ALA A 109 25.96 0.31 4.85
N ALA A 110 26.38 0.96 3.75
CA ALA A 110 25.53 1.78 2.91
C ALA A 110 24.45 0.94 2.22
N ALA A 111 24.80 -0.24 1.69
CA ALA A 111 23.85 -1.16 1.06
C ALA A 111 22.81 -1.71 2.06
N ILE A 112 23.24 -2.13 3.25
CA ILE A 112 22.33 -2.60 4.32
C ILE A 112 21.45 -1.45 4.79
N GLY A 113 22.03 -0.27 5.02
CA GLY A 113 21.29 0.93 5.42
C GLY A 113 20.26 1.34 4.38
N HIS A 114 20.62 1.30 3.10
CA HIS A 114 19.70 1.52 1.98
C HIS A 114 18.57 0.50 1.96
N ALA A 115 18.87 -0.80 2.08
CA ALA A 115 17.85 -1.85 2.10
C ALA A 115 16.86 -1.66 3.25
N ALA A 116 17.36 -1.37 4.46
CA ALA A 116 16.53 -1.11 5.63
C ALA A 116 15.67 0.15 5.46
N ALA A 117 16.25 1.24 4.96
CA ALA A 117 15.54 2.49 4.70
C ALA A 117 14.48 2.32 3.60
N PHE A 118 14.80 1.62 2.52
CA PHE A 118 13.88 1.33 1.42
C PHE A 118 12.68 0.51 1.89
N VAL A 119 12.93 -0.56 2.64
CA VAL A 119 11.89 -1.38 3.26
C VAL A 119 11.01 -0.54 4.20
N GLY A 120 11.63 0.30 5.04
CA GLY A 120 10.93 1.23 5.90
C GLY A 120 10.07 2.25 5.14
N LEU A 121 10.59 2.78 4.03
CA LEU A 121 9.88 3.72 3.15
C LEU A 121 8.69 3.05 2.44
N ILE A 122 8.82 1.79 2.01
CA ILE A 122 7.67 1.03 1.47
C ILE A 122 6.59 0.89 2.53
N PHE A 123 6.94 0.51 3.76
CA PHE A 123 5.93 0.33 4.81
C PHE A 123 5.27 1.63 5.21
N TRP A 124 6.06 2.68 5.42
CA TRP A 124 5.55 3.99 5.75
C TRP A 124 4.71 4.56 4.60
N GLY A 125 5.26 4.57 3.39
CA GLY A 125 4.61 5.10 2.19
C GLY A 125 3.33 4.34 1.84
N GLY A 126 3.38 3.01 1.90
CA GLY A 126 2.21 2.15 1.72
C GLY A 126 1.12 2.44 2.77
N SER A 127 1.48 2.48 4.05
CA SER A 127 0.54 2.77 5.14
C SER A 127 -0.06 4.18 5.05
N PHE A 128 0.74 5.16 4.63
CA PHE A 128 0.33 6.55 4.53
C PHE A 128 -0.52 6.83 3.28
N ALA A 129 -0.15 6.26 2.14
CA ALA A 129 -0.85 6.44 0.87
C ALA A 129 -2.20 5.69 0.83
N THR A 130 -2.27 4.49 1.44
CA THR A 130 -3.47 3.65 1.44
C THR A 130 -4.45 3.93 2.60
N LEU A 131 -4.05 4.76 3.58
CA LEU A 131 -4.94 5.25 4.62
C LEU A 131 -6.10 6.03 3.99
N VAL A 132 -7.35 5.68 4.29
CA VAL A 132 -8.50 6.52 3.91
C VAL A 132 -9.01 7.24 5.16
N PRO A 133 -8.96 8.58 5.20
CA PRO A 133 -9.42 9.31 6.38
C PRO A 133 -10.93 9.16 6.56
N ALA A 134 -11.40 9.33 7.80
CA ALA A 134 -12.82 9.52 8.08
C ALA A 134 -13.41 10.62 7.19
N ALA A 135 -14.66 10.44 6.76
CA ALA A 135 -15.34 11.44 5.94
C ALA A 135 -15.43 12.78 6.71
N PRO A 136 -15.17 13.92 6.03
CA PRO A 136 -15.18 15.21 6.70
C PRO A 136 -16.58 15.54 7.21
N ASN A 137 -16.65 16.30 8.31
CA ASN A 137 -17.90 16.79 8.92
C ASN A 137 -18.85 15.68 9.44
N ILE A 138 -18.37 14.45 9.60
CA ILE A 138 -19.11 13.37 10.26
C ILE A 138 -18.71 13.29 11.73
N SER A 139 -19.70 13.29 12.63
CA SER A 139 -19.47 12.99 14.04
C SER A 139 -19.16 11.50 14.20
N PRO A 140 -18.03 11.13 14.84
CA PRO A 140 -17.64 9.73 14.94
C PRO A 140 -18.62 8.92 15.78
N SER A 141 -19.19 7.89 15.15
CA SER A 141 -20.03 6.89 15.82
C SER A 141 -19.25 6.09 16.84
N GLN A 142 -19.97 5.50 17.80
CA GLN A 142 -19.36 4.59 18.76
C GLN A 142 -18.94 3.27 18.09
N ALA A 143 -17.98 2.55 18.68
CA ALA A 143 -17.48 1.29 18.11
C ALA A 143 -18.58 0.23 17.94
N GLN A 144 -19.53 0.19 18.88
CA GLN A 144 -20.68 -0.71 18.83
C GLN A 144 -21.61 -0.38 17.65
N GLU A 145 -21.86 0.91 17.41
CA GLU A 145 -22.69 1.38 16.30
C GLU A 145 -22.03 1.08 14.95
N LEU A 146 -20.72 1.32 14.81
CA LEU A 146 -19.97 0.91 13.62
C LEU A 146 -20.04 -0.61 13.39
N ARG A 147 -19.86 -1.40 14.45
CA ARG A 147 -19.97 -2.86 14.37
C ARG A 147 -21.38 -3.28 13.90
N ALA A 148 -22.43 -2.67 14.45
CA ALA A 148 -23.80 -2.95 14.07
C ALA A 148 -24.08 -2.59 12.59
N ARG A 149 -23.55 -1.44 12.11
CA ARG A 149 -23.61 -1.05 10.70
C ARG A 149 -22.94 -2.05 9.78
N LEU A 150 -21.73 -2.49 10.13
CA LEU A 150 -21.00 -3.51 9.36
C LEU A 150 -21.79 -4.83 9.29
N LEU A 151 -22.40 -5.25 10.40
CA LEU A 151 -23.26 -6.45 10.42
C LEU A 151 -24.57 -6.26 9.64
N ALA A 152 -25.14 -5.05 9.66
CA ALA A 152 -26.33 -4.72 8.87
C ALA A 152 -26.07 -4.82 7.37
N LEU A 153 -24.82 -4.60 6.92
CA LEU A 153 -24.43 -4.74 5.51
C LEU A 153 -24.69 -6.14 4.94
N GLY A 154 -24.54 -7.19 5.75
CA GLY A 154 -24.86 -8.57 5.31
C GLY A 154 -26.34 -8.78 4.96
N ARG A 155 -27.22 -7.86 5.36
CA ARG A 155 -28.67 -7.91 5.10
C ARG A 155 -29.12 -7.04 3.92
N THR A 156 -28.23 -6.29 3.28
CA THR A 156 -28.59 -5.36 2.20
C THR A 156 -28.65 -6.00 0.82
N GLY A 157 -28.40 -7.30 0.71
CA GLY A 157 -28.34 -8.03 -0.57
C GLY A 157 -27.02 -7.87 -1.33
N ALA A 158 -26.02 -7.21 -0.72
CA ALA A 158 -24.67 -7.15 -1.28
C ALA A 158 -24.04 -8.57 -1.30
N PRO A 159 -23.09 -8.85 -2.21
CA PRO A 159 -22.47 -10.18 -2.36
C PRO A 159 -21.43 -10.43 -1.27
N LEU A 160 -21.83 -10.32 -0.01
CA LEU A 160 -20.97 -10.47 1.15
C LEU A 160 -21.76 -11.02 2.32
N ASP A 161 -21.07 -11.83 3.13
CA ASP A 161 -21.56 -12.31 4.42
C ASP A 161 -20.70 -11.68 5.51
N VAL A 162 -21.32 -10.95 6.44
CA VAL A 162 -20.60 -10.31 7.54
C VAL A 162 -20.93 -11.02 8.82
N SER A 163 -19.88 -11.54 9.46
CA SER A 163 -19.95 -12.12 10.78
C SER A 163 -19.15 -11.26 11.77
N GLY A 164 -19.70 -11.11 12.97
CA GLY A 164 -18.98 -10.50 14.08
C GLY A 164 -18.31 -11.60 14.87
N GLU A 165 -16.98 -11.58 14.94
CA GLU A 165 -16.28 -12.42 15.91
C GLU A 165 -16.40 -11.81 17.32
N VAL A 166 -15.82 -12.50 18.30
CA VAL A 166 -15.77 -12.04 19.70
C VAL A 166 -14.92 -10.77 19.79
N GLY A 167 -15.47 -9.73 20.43
CA GLY A 167 -14.75 -8.47 20.67
C GLY A 167 -14.83 -7.46 19.52
N SER A 168 -13.68 -6.89 19.14
CA SER A 168 -13.57 -5.77 18.18
C SER A 168 -13.28 -6.20 16.74
N VAL A 169 -13.44 -7.49 16.43
CA VAL A 169 -13.13 -8.07 15.11
C VAL A 169 -14.42 -8.33 14.35
N VAL A 170 -14.45 -7.89 13.10
CA VAL A 170 -15.53 -8.17 12.14
C VAL A 170 -14.93 -8.83 10.91
N VAL A 171 -15.52 -9.92 10.44
CA VAL A 171 -15.06 -10.65 9.27
C VAL A 171 -16.13 -10.58 8.19
N ALA A 172 -15.79 -9.96 7.06
CA ALA A 172 -16.63 -9.95 5.86
C ALA A 172 -16.09 -10.97 4.85
N ALA A 173 -16.85 -12.03 4.60
CA ALA A 173 -16.57 -13.01 3.56
C ALA A 173 -17.29 -12.59 2.28
N LEU A 174 -16.55 -12.30 1.22
CA LEU A 174 -17.14 -11.95 -0.07
C LEU A 174 -17.68 -13.23 -0.73
N ARG A 175 -18.91 -13.14 -1.24
CA ARG A 175 -19.54 -14.23 -1.99
C ARG A 175 -18.97 -14.20 -3.41
N LEU A 176 -18.05 -15.10 -3.69
CA LEU A 176 -17.60 -15.40 -5.04
C LEU A 176 -18.67 -16.27 -5.74
N ALA A 177 -18.62 -16.37 -7.07
CA ALA A 177 -19.65 -17.05 -7.86
C ALA A 177 -20.01 -18.45 -7.30
N THR A 178 -21.29 -18.80 -7.36
CA THR A 178 -21.84 -20.05 -6.81
C THR A 178 -21.14 -21.28 -7.37
N GLY A 179 -20.52 -22.09 -6.50
CA GLY A 179 -19.90 -23.38 -6.85
C GLY A 179 -18.38 -23.45 -6.69
N GLU A 180 -17.70 -22.36 -6.32
CA GLU A 180 -16.24 -22.33 -6.23
C GLU A 180 -15.70 -22.63 -4.82
N GLU A 181 -14.68 -23.49 -4.71
CA GLU A 181 -13.88 -23.74 -3.50
C GLU A 181 -12.88 -22.59 -3.22
N ARG A 182 -13.34 -21.34 -3.36
CA ARG A 182 -12.52 -20.12 -3.25
C ARG A 182 -13.19 -19.13 -2.31
N GLY A 183 -12.40 -18.41 -1.53
CA GLY A 183 -12.89 -17.46 -0.53
C GLY A 183 -12.00 -16.25 -0.38
N HIS A 184 -12.61 -15.07 -0.40
CA HIS A 184 -11.99 -13.78 -0.08
C HIS A 184 -12.60 -13.26 1.22
N ARG A 185 -11.76 -13.07 2.24
CA ARG A 185 -12.17 -12.56 3.54
C ARG A 185 -11.49 -11.23 3.83
N VAL A 186 -12.25 -10.29 4.34
CA VAL A 186 -11.77 -9.00 4.85
C VAL A 186 -11.94 -9.00 6.35
N ILE A 187 -10.83 -8.93 7.08
CA ILE A 187 -10.78 -8.89 8.53
C ILE A 187 -10.65 -7.42 8.94
N LEU A 188 -11.62 -6.94 9.71
CA LEU A 188 -11.73 -5.58 10.20
C LEU A 188 -11.52 -5.57 11.71
N ASN A 189 -10.40 -5.01 12.16
CA ASN A 189 -10.08 -4.84 13.56
C ASN A 189 -10.39 -3.40 13.99
N LEU A 190 -11.42 -3.21 14.80
CA LEU A 190 -11.82 -1.90 15.30
C LEU A 190 -10.90 -1.48 16.46
N HIS A 191 -10.29 -0.29 16.36
CA HIS A 191 -9.46 0.30 17.41
C HIS A 191 -10.08 1.61 17.93
N PRO A 192 -10.96 1.55 18.96
CA PRO A 192 -11.73 2.71 19.42
C PRO A 192 -10.89 3.88 19.89
N ALA A 193 -9.77 3.61 20.59
CA ALA A 193 -8.89 4.65 21.12
C ALA A 193 -8.30 5.57 20.03
N ARG A 194 -8.11 5.05 18.81
CA ARG A 194 -7.58 5.80 17.67
C ARG A 194 -8.62 6.10 16.61
N ARG A 195 -9.84 5.57 16.75
CA ARG A 195 -10.92 5.62 15.74
C ARG A 195 -10.46 5.12 14.37
N VAL A 196 -9.68 4.05 14.38
CA VAL A 196 -9.16 3.41 13.18
C VAL A 196 -9.75 2.00 13.07
N VAL A 197 -10.11 1.61 11.86
CA VAL A 197 -10.36 0.22 11.48
C VAL A 197 -9.15 -0.28 10.72
N ARG A 198 -8.48 -1.28 11.31
CA ARG A 198 -7.34 -1.96 10.71
C ARG A 198 -7.83 -3.08 9.83
N VAL A 199 -7.49 -3.02 8.55
CA VAL A 199 -8.02 -3.93 7.53
C VAL A 199 -6.95 -4.89 7.05
N GLN A 200 -7.31 -6.17 6.97
CA GLN A 200 -6.48 -7.20 6.38
C GLN A 200 -7.31 -8.04 5.42
N GLU A 201 -6.82 -8.22 4.20
CA GLU A 201 -7.44 -9.10 3.21
C GLU A 201 -6.76 -10.47 3.22
N LYS A 202 -7.58 -11.53 3.17
CA LYS A 202 -7.13 -12.92 3.10
C LYS A 202 -7.83 -13.60 1.94
N LEU A 203 -7.04 -13.97 0.94
CA LEU A 203 -7.47 -14.76 -0.22
C LEU A 203 -7.16 -16.22 0.05
N THR A 204 -8.10 -17.11 -0.27
CA THR A 204 -7.96 -18.56 -0.14
C THR A 204 -8.58 -19.26 -1.35
N ALA A 205 -7.90 -20.25 -1.90
CA ALA A 205 -8.44 -21.21 -2.86
C ALA A 205 -8.09 -22.63 -2.38
N SER A 206 -8.87 -23.66 -2.70
CA SER A 206 -8.48 -25.08 -2.59
C SER A 206 -8.83 -25.86 -3.86
N GLY A 207 -8.01 -26.85 -4.26
CA GLY A 207 -8.54 -28.00 -5.01
C GLY A 207 -8.04 -28.39 -6.42
N ALA A 208 -7.07 -27.74 -7.12
CA ALA A 208 -6.68 -28.20 -8.47
C ALA A 208 -5.17 -28.11 -8.83
N ARG A 209 -4.65 -29.03 -9.66
CA ARG A 209 -3.24 -29.10 -10.12
C ARG A 209 -2.96 -28.14 -11.30
N PRO A 210 -1.78 -27.50 -11.38
CA PRO A 210 -1.37 -26.69 -12.53
C PRO A 210 -1.02 -27.55 -13.77
N GLN A 211 -1.25 -27.03 -14.98
CA GLN A 211 -0.98 -27.65 -16.28
C GLN A 211 0.40 -27.29 -16.85
N ASP A 212 0.99 -26.13 -16.53
CA ASP A 212 2.34 -25.76 -16.96
C ASP A 212 3.15 -24.92 -15.95
N ALA A 213 4.40 -24.60 -16.31
CA ALA A 213 5.35 -23.89 -15.45
C ALA A 213 5.00 -22.40 -15.25
N ASP A 214 4.27 -21.79 -16.19
CA ASP A 214 3.76 -20.42 -16.06
C ASP A 214 2.54 -20.40 -15.13
N GLU A 215 1.70 -21.43 -15.14
CA GLU A 215 0.61 -21.68 -14.18
C GLU A 215 1.13 -22.02 -12.78
N ALA A 216 2.28 -22.70 -12.68
CA ALA A 216 2.95 -22.99 -11.40
C ALA A 216 3.71 -21.78 -10.82
N SER A 217 4.00 -20.75 -11.64
CA SER A 217 4.91 -19.64 -11.29
C SER A 217 4.30 -18.56 -10.40
N MET A 218 2.99 -18.57 -10.09
CA MET A 218 2.31 -17.65 -9.16
C MET A 218 2.90 -16.21 -9.14
N ARG A 219 2.60 -15.39 -10.16
CA ARG A 219 2.82 -13.95 -10.01
C ARG A 219 1.82 -13.39 -8.98
N GLY A 220 2.35 -12.53 -8.12
CA GLY A 220 1.76 -12.19 -6.84
C GLY A 220 0.47 -11.35 -6.91
N PRO A 221 -0.10 -11.02 -5.74
CA PRO A 221 -1.32 -10.22 -5.66
C PRO A 221 -1.14 -8.85 -6.33
N GLY A 222 -2.02 -8.54 -7.29
CA GLY A 222 -1.97 -7.31 -8.10
C GLY A 222 -1.64 -7.51 -9.59
N ASP A 223 -1.50 -8.75 -10.05
CA ASP A 223 -1.33 -9.06 -11.47
C ASP A 223 -2.70 -9.08 -12.19
N ASP A 224 -2.79 -8.45 -13.37
CA ASP A 224 -4.02 -8.39 -14.21
C ASP A 224 -4.50 -9.79 -14.65
N SER A 225 -3.69 -10.82 -14.40
CA SER A 225 -3.93 -12.24 -14.67
C SER A 225 -4.70 -12.96 -13.56
N PHE A 226 -5.08 -12.30 -12.46
CA PHE A 226 -6.01 -12.86 -11.47
C PHE A 226 -7.45 -12.81 -11.97
N ASP A 227 -7.73 -13.63 -12.98
CA ASP A 227 -9.05 -13.85 -13.54
C ASP A 227 -9.87 -14.74 -12.58
N PRO A 228 -10.90 -14.20 -11.89
CA PRO A 228 -11.73 -14.97 -10.97
C PRO A 228 -12.55 -16.05 -11.69
N THR A 229 -12.60 -16.07 -13.03
CA THR A 229 -13.34 -17.08 -13.81
C THR A 229 -12.54 -18.35 -14.12
N ARG A 230 -11.28 -18.48 -13.63
CA ARG A 230 -10.40 -19.61 -13.99
C ARG A 230 -10.20 -20.62 -12.85
N PRO A 231 -10.77 -21.84 -12.95
CA PRO A 231 -11.05 -22.70 -11.80
C PRO A 231 -9.91 -23.62 -11.30
N THR A 232 -8.63 -23.48 -11.70
CA THR A 232 -7.60 -24.45 -11.29
C THR A 232 -6.36 -23.88 -10.58
N ALA A 233 -6.41 -23.69 -9.26
CA ALA A 233 -5.23 -23.37 -8.44
C ALA A 233 -5.12 -24.25 -7.20
N SER A 234 -3.94 -24.83 -6.98
CA SER A 234 -3.58 -25.63 -5.79
C SER A 234 -3.54 -24.70 -4.58
N ARG A 235 -4.02 -25.14 -3.42
CA ARG A 235 -4.40 -24.28 -2.28
C ARG A 235 -3.51 -23.04 -2.08
N VAL A 236 -3.91 -21.89 -2.65
CA VAL A 236 -3.21 -20.62 -2.45
C VAL A 236 -3.91 -19.89 -1.31
N SER A 237 -3.18 -19.63 -0.23
CA SER A 237 -3.62 -18.67 0.78
C SER A 237 -2.68 -17.47 0.78
N GLY A 238 -3.18 -16.31 0.37
CA GLY A 238 -2.46 -15.05 0.40
C GLY A 238 -3.03 -14.14 1.49
N LYS A 239 -2.15 -13.48 2.26
CA LYS A 239 -2.53 -12.34 3.11
C LYS A 239 -2.01 -11.08 2.41
N THR A 240 -2.89 -10.13 2.16
CA THR A 240 -2.53 -8.82 1.57
C THR A 240 -3.00 -7.71 2.49
N ALA A 241 -2.26 -6.60 2.50
CA ALA A 241 -2.65 -5.42 3.27
C ALA A 241 -3.96 -4.84 2.71
N GLN A 242 -4.00 -4.70 1.39
CA GLN A 242 -5.15 -4.34 0.58
C GLN A 242 -4.84 -4.72 -0.87
N THR A 243 -5.78 -5.35 -1.56
CA THR A 243 -5.54 -5.91 -2.90
C THR A 243 -5.53 -4.82 -3.99
N ARG A 244 -6.26 -3.72 -3.76
CA ARG A 244 -6.32 -2.59 -4.69
C ARG A 244 -6.50 -1.28 -3.93
N MET A 245 -5.80 -0.21 -4.33
CA MET A 245 -5.99 1.12 -3.73
C MET A 245 -7.46 1.58 -3.88
N ILE A 246 -8.07 2.09 -2.81
CA ILE A 246 -9.44 2.62 -2.87
C ILE A 246 -9.42 3.91 -3.69
N ASP A 247 -10.11 3.88 -4.83
CA ASP A 247 -10.35 5.06 -5.65
C ASP A 247 -11.35 6.01 -4.95
N PRO A 248 -10.98 7.27 -4.65
CA PRO A 248 -11.89 8.25 -4.04
C PRO A 248 -13.18 8.48 -4.81
N GLN A 249 -13.13 8.42 -6.15
CA GLN A 249 -14.31 8.66 -6.98
C GLN A 249 -15.30 7.52 -6.82
N ARG A 250 -14.82 6.27 -6.88
CA ARG A 250 -15.64 5.08 -6.59
C ARG A 250 -16.18 5.11 -5.16
N LEU A 251 -15.35 5.44 -4.18
CA LEU A 251 -15.74 5.55 -2.77
C LEU A 251 -16.86 6.58 -2.56
N ALA A 252 -16.81 7.72 -3.26
CA ALA A 252 -17.83 8.75 -3.20
C ALA A 252 -19.13 8.30 -3.92
N ALA A 253 -19.00 7.58 -5.03
CA ALA A 253 -20.13 7.13 -5.84
C ALA A 253 -21.00 6.07 -5.16
N ILE A 254 -20.52 5.40 -4.10
CA ILE A 254 -21.32 4.39 -3.38
C ILE A 254 -22.59 5.04 -2.80
N PRO A 255 -23.80 4.62 -3.20
CA PRO A 255 -25.07 5.20 -2.75
C PRO A 255 -25.51 4.65 -1.38
N LEU A 256 -24.59 4.66 -0.41
CA LEU A 256 -24.81 4.18 0.96
C LEU A 256 -25.55 5.22 1.81
N ARG A 257 -26.66 4.83 2.44
CA ARG A 257 -27.35 5.60 3.49
C ARG A 257 -27.20 4.90 4.83
N MET A 258 -27.04 5.68 5.90
CA MET A 258 -26.88 5.14 7.25
C MET A 258 -27.73 5.95 8.24
N PHE A 259 -28.48 5.24 9.08
CA PHE A 259 -29.34 5.83 10.11
C PHE A 259 -29.18 5.03 11.41
N GLY A 260 -28.50 5.62 12.40
CA GLY A 260 -28.11 4.88 13.60
C GLY A 260 -27.32 3.62 13.21
N GLU A 261 -27.77 2.45 13.64
CA GLU A 261 -27.15 1.16 13.31
C GLU A 261 -27.53 0.59 11.94
N ALA A 262 -28.53 1.18 11.27
CA ALA A 262 -29.03 0.69 9.99
C ALA A 262 -28.15 1.17 8.82
N VAL A 263 -28.03 0.30 7.81
CA VAL A 263 -27.35 0.56 6.56
C VAL A 263 -28.28 0.19 5.41
N GLU A 264 -28.44 1.11 4.47
CA GLU A 264 -29.28 0.93 3.29
C GLU A 264 -28.44 1.13 2.02
N LEU A 265 -28.64 0.22 1.06
CA LEU A 265 -28.13 0.29 -0.29
C LEU A 265 -29.28 0.07 -1.27
N PRO A 266 -29.36 0.83 -2.37
CA PRO A 266 -30.27 0.53 -3.47
C PRO A 266 -30.09 -0.92 -3.93
N HIS A 267 -31.20 -1.64 -4.08
CA HIS A 267 -31.17 -3.06 -4.42
C HIS A 267 -30.40 -3.34 -5.72
N ASP A 268 -30.62 -2.52 -6.75
CA ASP A 268 -29.96 -2.65 -8.06
C ASP A 268 -28.43 -2.45 -7.96
N PHE A 269 -27.98 -1.59 -7.03
CA PHE A 269 -26.56 -1.39 -6.78
C PHE A 269 -25.96 -2.55 -5.99
N ALA A 270 -26.69 -3.05 -4.98
CA ALA A 270 -26.23 -4.15 -4.15
C ALA A 270 -26.09 -5.46 -4.95
N SER A 271 -27.02 -5.74 -5.87
CA SER A 271 -27.02 -6.95 -6.69
C SER A 271 -26.03 -6.94 -7.85
N SER A 272 -25.62 -5.75 -8.32
CA SER A 272 -24.63 -5.58 -9.40
C SER A 272 -23.20 -5.35 -8.90
N LEU A 273 -22.99 -5.35 -7.59
CA LEU A 273 -21.70 -5.04 -6.99
C LEU A 273 -20.64 -6.09 -7.36
N ALA A 274 -19.53 -5.64 -7.94
CA ALA A 274 -18.38 -6.52 -8.15
C ALA A 274 -17.69 -6.84 -6.80
N PRO A 275 -16.95 -7.96 -6.71
CA PRO A 275 -16.14 -8.27 -5.52
C PRO A 275 -15.19 -7.13 -5.12
N ASP A 276 -14.52 -6.49 -6.09
CA ASP A 276 -13.64 -5.33 -5.83
C ASP A 276 -14.37 -4.13 -5.22
N ASP A 277 -15.58 -3.85 -5.70
CA ASP A 277 -16.39 -2.72 -5.20
C ASP A 277 -16.97 -3.03 -3.81
N THR A 278 -16.96 -4.30 -3.39
CA THR A 278 -17.35 -4.72 -2.05
C THR A 278 -16.37 -4.23 -0.98
N VAL A 279 -15.06 -4.25 -1.26
CA VAL A 279 -14.06 -3.69 -0.33
C VAL A 279 -14.23 -2.16 -0.23
N THR A 280 -14.51 -1.51 -1.36
CA THR A 280 -14.82 -0.07 -1.40
C THR A 280 -16.08 0.25 -0.59
N LEU A 281 -17.10 -0.63 -0.63
CA LEU A 281 -18.32 -0.51 0.16
C LEU A 281 -18.05 -0.61 1.67
N LEU A 282 -17.23 -1.58 2.10
CA LEU A 282 -16.81 -1.67 3.50
C LEU A 282 -16.06 -0.39 3.94
N CYS A 283 -15.17 0.13 3.10
CA CYS A 283 -14.48 1.39 3.33
C CYS A 283 -15.46 2.57 3.44
N ALA A 284 -16.51 2.61 2.62
CA ALA A 284 -17.55 3.63 2.71
C ALA A 284 -18.29 3.59 4.05
N VAL A 285 -18.69 2.40 4.53
CA VAL A 285 -19.35 2.25 5.84
C VAL A 285 -18.45 2.76 6.97
N VAL A 286 -17.17 2.38 6.97
CA VAL A 286 -16.19 2.81 7.98
C VAL A 286 -15.97 4.32 7.95
N THR A 287 -15.63 4.87 6.78
CA THR A 287 -15.25 6.28 6.66
C THR A 287 -16.42 7.23 6.90
N ARG A 288 -17.62 6.88 6.39
CA ARG A 288 -18.85 7.65 6.62
C ARG A 288 -19.43 7.47 8.03
N SER A 289 -18.90 6.51 8.81
CA SER A 289 -19.19 6.37 10.24
C SER A 289 -18.26 7.22 11.12
N GLY A 290 -17.33 7.98 10.51
CA GLY A 290 -16.37 8.84 11.20
C GLY A 290 -15.10 8.11 11.67
N TRP A 291 -14.78 6.96 11.08
CA TRP A 291 -13.59 6.16 11.40
C TRP A 291 -12.60 6.16 10.24
N HIS A 292 -11.32 6.05 10.53
CA HIS A 292 -10.28 5.92 9.52
C HIS A 292 -10.15 4.47 9.05
N TRP A 293 -9.93 4.26 7.75
CA TRP A 293 -9.61 2.96 7.17
C TRP A 293 -8.09 2.83 7.01
N GLN A 294 -7.48 1.83 7.65
CA GLN A 294 -6.04 1.63 7.60
C GLN A 294 -5.69 0.19 7.22
N PRO A 295 -5.13 -0.04 6.02
CA PRO A 295 -4.59 -1.34 5.63
C PRO A 295 -3.45 -1.79 6.53
N VAL A 296 -3.37 -3.09 6.77
CA VAL A 296 -2.39 -3.70 7.67
C VAL A 296 -1.37 -4.48 6.84
N PHE A 297 -0.17 -3.92 6.72
CA PHE A 297 0.95 -4.56 6.02
C PHE A 297 1.55 -5.74 6.79
N PHE A 298 1.28 -5.86 8.10
CA PHE A 298 1.68 -7.00 8.94
C PHE A 298 0.58 -7.42 9.89
N GLY A 299 0.16 -8.68 9.82
CA GLY A 299 -0.82 -9.22 10.75
C GLY A 299 -0.39 -8.99 12.20
N SER A 300 -1.27 -8.42 13.03
CA SER A 300 -1.18 -8.68 14.46
C SER A 300 -1.33 -10.18 14.64
N GLY A 301 -0.31 -10.84 15.20
CA GLY A 301 -0.32 -12.29 15.44
C GLY A 301 -1.69 -12.74 15.97
N GLY A 302 -2.33 -13.63 15.23
CA GLY A 302 -3.73 -14.01 15.40
C GLY A 302 -4.03 -15.11 14.38
N GLY A 303 -3.51 -16.29 14.69
CA GLY A 303 -3.56 -17.51 13.89
C GLY A 303 -2.61 -18.50 14.53
#